data_AF-A0A0K8SKH5-F1
#
_entry.id   AF-A0A0K8SKH5-F1
#
_cell.length_a   1.000
_cell.length_b   1.000
_cell.length_c   1.000
_cell.angle_alpha   90.00
_cell.angle_beta   90.00
_cell.angle_gamma   90.00
#
_symmetry.space_group_name_H-M   'P 1'
#
loop_
_entity.id
_entity.type
_entity.pdbx_description
1 polymer ?
#
loop_
_entity_poly.entity_id
_entity_poly.type
_entity_poly.pdbx_seq_one_letter_code
_entity_poly.pdbx_strand_id
1 'polypeptide(L)'
;MKIAALILLSLAQLSIQSSKLRRDTLFGLPLDQPYFSRQQASQYPASARDVYPQNYGSAPGYVQFPGYASGFGYPTGYAPPPVGNYDYAQREGPKPAGDVSPITFQRYSTVDQIDAYLDYLKGRYPELVDVQTIGQSVEGRKIRVVKIQPRIAVKGPRPKILVDAGIHAREWIAPAVALYMINQLVENNHLYKNLTENLEWHIIPLLNPDGYAYSMTEDRMWRKNRANTSNPQCPGVDLNRNFDIFFGGQGTSQDPCDETYTGAGPFSEPEARALRDYAMSLNHIRLYLTLHSYGQYFLYPWGFGDSLPRDWKDLDKLGGLLSTQYKKFAAPNIALAARQGCWELLPVEATTG
;
A
#
# COMPACT_ATOMS: atom_id res chain seq x y z
N MET A 1 13.45 -4.41 1.53
CA MET A 1 14.36 -4.23 0.37
C MET A 1 14.26 -5.34 -0.67
N LYS A 2 14.52 -6.63 -0.35
CA LYS A 2 14.42 -7.74 -1.33
C LYS A 2 13.06 -7.78 -2.08
N ILE A 3 11.95 -7.46 -1.42
CA ILE A 3 10.59 -7.39 -2.00
C ILE A 3 10.50 -6.43 -3.20
N ALA A 4 11.07 -5.23 -3.11
CA ALA A 4 10.99 -4.24 -4.18
C ALA A 4 11.73 -4.70 -5.44
N ALA A 5 12.94 -5.25 -5.28
CA ALA A 5 13.66 -5.87 -6.39
C ALA A 5 12.88 -7.03 -7.02
N LEU A 6 12.10 -7.77 -6.21
CA LEU A 6 11.28 -8.89 -6.68
C LEU A 6 10.04 -8.44 -7.45
N ILE A 7 9.37 -7.38 -7.01
CA ILE A 7 8.27 -6.77 -7.76
C ILE A 7 8.80 -6.27 -9.11
N LEU A 8 9.94 -5.57 -9.12
CA LEU A 8 10.55 -5.08 -10.36
C LEU A 8 10.99 -6.23 -11.29
N LEU A 9 11.65 -7.27 -10.77
CA LEU A 9 12.06 -8.44 -11.56
C LEU A 9 10.85 -9.22 -12.10
N SER A 10 9.78 -9.34 -11.32
CA SER A 10 8.55 -10.02 -11.77
C SER A 10 7.83 -9.21 -12.84
N LEU A 11 7.76 -7.88 -12.69
CA LEU A 11 7.19 -6.99 -13.69
C LEU A 11 8.02 -6.96 -14.97
N ALA A 12 9.35 -7.11 -14.89
CA ALA A 12 10.21 -7.23 -16.06
C ALA A 12 9.90 -8.52 -16.84
N GLN A 13 9.69 -9.64 -16.14
CA GLN A 13 9.28 -10.91 -16.74
C GLN A 13 7.86 -10.85 -17.35
N LEU A 14 6.95 -10.06 -16.76
CA LEU A 14 5.60 -9.86 -17.28
C LEU A 14 5.53 -8.90 -18.47
N SER A 15 6.42 -7.90 -18.54
CA SER A 15 6.56 -7.02 -19.71
C SER A 15 6.93 -7.79 -20.98
N ILE A 16 7.56 -8.96 -20.83
CA ILE A 16 7.91 -9.88 -21.92
C ILE A 16 6.69 -10.73 -22.34
N GLN A 17 5.61 -10.79 -21.56
CA GLN A 17 4.52 -11.76 -21.78
C GLN A 17 3.09 -11.20 -21.88
N SER A 18 2.79 -9.93 -21.57
CA SER A 18 1.39 -9.48 -21.51
C SER A 18 1.09 -8.18 -22.27
N SER A 19 0.27 -8.29 -23.32
CA SER A 19 -0.38 -7.20 -24.04
C SER A 19 -1.81 -6.91 -23.53
N LYS A 20 -2.21 -7.40 -22.34
CA LYS A 20 -3.65 -7.58 -22.00
C LYS A 20 -4.15 -7.14 -20.62
N LEU A 21 -3.40 -6.44 -19.77
CA LEU A 21 -4.00 -5.82 -18.58
C LEU A 21 -4.83 -4.56 -18.98
N ARG A 22 -6.15 -4.59 -18.78
CA ARG A 22 -7.13 -3.54 -19.13
C ARG A 22 -7.57 -2.72 -17.90
N ARG A 23 -8.25 -1.60 -18.14
CA ARG A 23 -8.21 -0.31 -17.41
C ARG A 23 -9.28 -0.16 -16.31
N ASP A 24 -10.13 -1.16 -16.09
CA ASP A 24 -11.55 -0.88 -15.82
C ASP A 24 -11.95 -0.73 -14.34
N THR A 25 -11.03 -0.62 -13.38
CA THR A 25 -11.36 -0.71 -11.92
C THR A 25 -10.50 0.15 -10.99
N LEU A 26 -10.02 1.32 -11.43
CA LEU A 26 -9.36 2.29 -10.55
C LEU A 26 -10.41 3.11 -9.77
N PHE A 27 -10.36 3.03 -8.43
CA PHE A 27 -11.10 3.92 -7.50
C PHE A 27 -12.64 3.92 -7.58
N GLY A 28 -13.27 2.87 -8.11
CA GLY A 28 -14.74 2.72 -8.01
C GLY A 28 -15.57 3.49 -9.04
N LEU A 29 -14.96 4.07 -10.07
CA LEU A 29 -15.69 4.70 -11.17
C LEU A 29 -15.64 3.83 -12.43
N PRO A 30 -16.77 3.30 -12.94
CA PRO A 30 -16.82 2.82 -14.31
C PRO A 30 -16.76 4.02 -15.24
N LEU A 31 -15.73 4.09 -16.09
CA LEU A 31 -15.82 4.89 -17.31
C LEU A 31 -16.95 4.28 -18.14
N ASP A 32 -18.09 4.99 -18.17
CA ASP A 32 -19.28 4.78 -19.00
C ASP A 32 -20.37 3.76 -18.55
N GLN A 33 -20.70 3.68 -17.26
CA GLN A 33 -22.00 3.10 -16.83
C GLN A 33 -22.65 3.89 -15.67
N PRO A 34 -23.99 4.08 -15.66
CA PRO A 34 -24.69 4.81 -14.62
C PRO A 34 -24.67 4.03 -13.30
N TYR A 35 -24.29 4.72 -12.22
CA TYR A 35 -24.51 4.42 -10.80
C TYR A 35 -24.89 2.96 -10.44
N PHE A 36 -23.97 2.23 -9.81
CA PHE A 36 -24.32 1.03 -9.04
C PHE A 36 -25.22 1.43 -7.86
N SER A 37 -26.54 1.38 -8.07
CA SER A 37 -27.52 1.55 -7.00
C SER A 37 -27.63 0.26 -6.17
N ARG A 38 -27.99 0.40 -4.88
CA ARG A 38 -28.18 -0.69 -3.90
C ARG A 38 -29.02 -1.88 -4.39
N GLN A 39 -29.79 -1.74 -5.46
CA GLN A 39 -30.73 -2.76 -5.93
C GLN A 39 -30.11 -3.83 -6.85
N GLN A 40 -28.91 -3.64 -7.41
CA GLN A 40 -28.31 -4.60 -8.37
C GLN A 40 -27.45 -5.70 -7.73
N ALA A 41 -27.15 -5.62 -6.42
CA ALA A 41 -26.39 -6.65 -5.72
C ALA A 41 -27.16 -7.97 -5.51
N SER A 42 -28.48 -7.99 -5.72
CA SER A 42 -29.35 -9.15 -5.47
C SER A 42 -29.49 -10.12 -6.64
N GLN A 43 -28.86 -9.88 -7.79
CA GLN A 43 -29.06 -10.67 -9.02
C GLN A 43 -27.98 -11.71 -9.33
N TYR A 44 -26.97 -11.91 -8.47
CA TYR A 44 -25.91 -12.89 -8.73
C TYR A 44 -26.07 -14.15 -7.88
N PRO A 45 -26.11 -15.35 -8.48
CA PRO A 45 -26.33 -16.58 -7.75
C PRO A 45 -25.16 -16.92 -6.81
N ALA A 46 -25.51 -17.31 -5.59
CA ALA A 46 -24.60 -17.81 -4.57
C ALA A 46 -24.14 -19.24 -4.93
N SER A 47 -23.12 -19.38 -5.76
CA SER A 47 -22.45 -20.68 -5.95
C SER A 47 -20.98 -20.50 -6.34
N ALA A 48 -20.15 -20.25 -5.34
CA ALA A 48 -18.70 -20.49 -5.39
C ALA A 48 -18.13 -20.79 -3.98
N ARG A 49 -18.95 -21.41 -3.12
CA ARG A 49 -18.45 -22.14 -1.94
C ARG A 49 -18.08 -23.54 -2.43
N ASP A 50 -17.00 -24.09 -1.90
CA ASP A 50 -16.46 -25.43 -2.19
C ASP A 50 -15.42 -25.53 -3.33
N VAL A 51 -14.23 -24.97 -3.10
CA VAL A 51 -12.97 -25.71 -3.27
C VAL A 51 -11.96 -25.06 -2.34
N TYR A 52 -11.51 -25.71 -1.25
CA TYR A 52 -10.11 -25.69 -0.76
C TYR A 52 -9.96 -26.63 0.47
N PRO A 53 -8.90 -27.44 0.53
CA PRO A 53 -8.72 -28.44 1.58
C PRO A 53 -8.19 -27.80 2.88
N GLN A 54 -8.80 -28.21 4.00
CA GLN A 54 -8.32 -27.96 5.34
C GLN A 54 -7.14 -28.88 5.66
N ASN A 55 -5.99 -28.33 6.06
CA ASN A 55 -5.03 -28.94 6.99
C ASN A 55 -3.71 -28.14 7.02
N TYR A 56 -3.43 -27.44 8.12
CA TYR A 56 -2.05 -27.28 8.62
C TYR A 56 -2.08 -27.18 10.16
N GLY A 57 -1.33 -28.08 10.80
CA GLY A 57 -1.39 -28.38 12.22
C GLY A 57 -0.67 -27.40 13.15
N SER A 58 -1.04 -27.56 14.42
CA SER A 58 -0.61 -26.83 15.62
C SER A 58 0.77 -27.24 16.15
N ALA A 59 1.50 -26.30 16.76
CA ALA A 59 2.50 -26.57 17.80
C ALA A 59 2.56 -25.42 18.85
N PRO A 60 2.89 -25.70 20.14
CA PRO A 60 2.43 -24.92 21.30
C PRO A 60 3.51 -24.06 21.98
N GLY A 61 3.08 -23.04 22.74
CA GLY A 61 3.90 -22.28 23.69
C GLY A 61 3.07 -21.19 24.40
N TYR A 62 2.81 -21.36 25.70
CA TYR A 62 1.94 -20.51 26.54
C TYR A 62 2.73 -19.47 27.34
N VAL A 63 2.29 -18.20 27.37
CA VAL A 63 2.58 -17.22 28.44
C VAL A 63 1.38 -16.25 28.61
N GLN A 64 1.04 -15.92 29.86
CA GLN A 64 -0.13 -15.14 30.32
C GLN A 64 0.06 -13.61 30.26
N PHE A 65 -1.05 -12.88 30.01
CA PHE A 65 -1.23 -11.45 30.38
C PHE A 65 -2.10 -11.33 31.64
N PRO A 66 -1.78 -10.44 32.60
CA PRO A 66 -2.58 -10.28 33.80
C PRO A 66 -3.80 -9.37 33.55
N GLY A 67 -5.00 -9.88 33.84
CA GLY A 67 -6.11 -9.03 34.33
C GLY A 67 -7.51 -9.31 33.78
N TYR A 68 -7.68 -9.62 32.49
CA TYR A 68 -9.02 -9.71 31.89
C TYR A 68 -9.26 -10.91 30.95
N ALA A 69 -8.21 -11.61 30.52
CA ALA A 69 -8.33 -12.77 29.64
C ALA A 69 -8.60 -14.11 30.36
N SER A 70 -8.65 -14.12 31.70
CA SER A 70 -8.83 -15.34 32.50
C SER A 70 -10.26 -15.90 32.50
N GLY A 71 -11.25 -15.14 32.04
CA GLY A 71 -12.66 -15.56 32.03
C GLY A 71 -13.09 -16.39 30.81
N PHE A 72 -12.32 -16.37 29.71
CA PHE A 72 -12.79 -16.87 28.41
C PHE A 72 -11.88 -17.91 27.73
N GLY A 73 -10.82 -18.38 28.39
CA GLY A 73 -10.04 -19.53 27.91
C GLY A 73 -9.28 -19.34 26.59
N TYR A 74 -9.11 -18.11 26.09
CA TYR A 74 -8.34 -17.86 24.86
C TYR A 74 -6.84 -18.04 25.11
N PRO A 75 -6.14 -18.85 24.31
CA PRO A 75 -4.68 -18.93 24.37
C PRO A 75 -4.07 -17.60 23.93
N THR A 76 -3.42 -16.89 24.85
CA THR A 76 -2.67 -15.68 24.54
C THR A 76 -1.32 -16.06 23.94
N GLY A 77 -1.16 -15.84 22.63
CA GLY A 77 0.14 -15.95 21.94
C GLY A 77 1.10 -14.81 22.31
N TYR A 78 2.38 -15.03 22.03
CA TYR A 78 3.50 -14.12 22.32
C TYR A 78 3.17 -12.64 22.02
N ALA A 79 3.22 -11.80 23.06
CA ALA A 79 3.36 -10.36 22.86
C ALA A 79 4.74 -10.08 22.28
N PRO A 80 4.90 -9.23 21.25
CA PRO A 80 6.18 -8.57 21.08
C PRO A 80 6.54 -7.85 22.39
N PRO A 81 7.84 -7.73 22.74
CA PRO A 81 8.24 -7.01 23.94
C PRO A 81 7.57 -5.62 23.98
N PRO A 82 7.27 -5.08 25.18
CA PRO A 82 6.66 -3.76 25.30
C PRO A 82 7.40 -2.78 24.40
N VAL A 83 6.63 -1.95 23.69
CA VAL A 83 7.16 -0.86 22.86
C VAL A 83 7.85 0.12 23.81
N GLY A 84 9.08 -0.20 24.21
CA GLY A 84 9.95 0.74 24.88
C GLY A 84 10.25 1.89 23.91
N ASN A 85 10.81 2.98 24.43
CA ASN A 85 11.40 4.05 23.62
C ASN A 85 12.55 3.47 22.78
N TYR A 86 12.21 2.73 21.73
CA TYR A 86 13.07 2.54 20.59
C TYR A 86 13.19 3.93 20.00
N ASP A 87 14.30 4.58 20.30
CA ASP A 87 14.76 5.76 19.58
C ASP A 87 14.95 5.32 18.12
N TYR A 88 13.88 5.29 17.33
CA TYR A 88 13.97 4.88 15.93
C TYR A 88 14.66 5.96 15.07
N ALA A 89 14.99 7.10 15.68
CA ALA A 89 15.81 8.17 15.14
C ALA A 89 17.30 8.02 15.54
N GLN A 90 17.79 6.81 15.82
CA GLN A 90 19.18 6.60 16.23
C GLN A 90 20.16 7.29 15.28
N ARG A 91 20.91 8.21 15.90
CA ARG A 91 21.82 9.21 15.35
C ARG A 91 22.77 8.64 14.29
N GLU A 92 23.05 9.46 13.29
CA GLU A 92 23.90 9.11 12.15
C GLU A 92 25.27 8.57 12.59
N GLY A 93 25.61 7.37 12.12
CA GLY A 93 27.00 7.00 11.89
C GLY A 93 27.49 7.61 10.56
N PRO A 94 28.79 7.90 10.41
CA PRO A 94 29.32 8.53 9.20
C PRO A 94 28.99 7.69 7.96
N LYS A 95 28.44 8.34 6.93
CA LYS A 95 28.24 7.72 5.61
C LYS A 95 29.58 7.26 5.04
N PRO A 96 29.63 6.16 4.28
CA PRO A 96 30.82 5.78 3.53
C PRO A 96 31.32 6.98 2.71
N ALA A 97 32.63 7.22 2.71
CA ALA A 97 33.21 8.35 1.98
C ALA A 97 32.81 8.29 0.49
N GLY A 98 32.06 9.30 0.03
CA GLY A 98 31.56 9.41 -1.34
C GLY A 98 30.05 9.16 -1.53
N ASP A 99 29.33 8.63 -0.52
CA ASP A 99 27.87 8.51 -0.58
C ASP A 99 27.20 9.84 -0.17
N VAL A 100 26.72 10.57 -1.18
CA VAL A 100 26.01 11.84 -1.02
C VAL A 100 24.49 11.68 -0.95
N SER A 101 23.94 10.46 -1.02
CA SER A 101 22.50 10.23 -0.94
C SER A 101 21.95 10.70 0.41
N PRO A 102 20.88 11.52 0.45
CA PRO A 102 20.28 11.98 1.71
C PRO A 102 19.73 10.86 2.61
N ILE A 103 19.46 9.67 2.06
CA ILE A 103 18.88 8.54 2.79
C ILE A 103 19.81 7.31 2.78
N THR A 104 19.50 6.36 3.66
CA THR A 104 20.04 5.00 3.65
C THR A 104 18.88 4.02 3.76
N PHE A 105 19.02 2.86 3.12
CA PHE A 105 18.03 1.79 3.21
C PHE A 105 18.25 0.83 4.39
N GLN A 106 19.17 1.15 5.28
CA GLN A 106 19.37 0.42 6.54
C GLN A 106 18.49 0.94 7.70
N ARG A 107 17.79 2.08 7.52
CA ARG A 107 16.87 2.65 8.52
C ARG A 107 15.64 3.30 7.85
N TYR A 108 14.63 3.62 8.65
CA TYR A 108 13.46 4.38 8.17
C TYR A 108 13.81 5.87 8.08
N SER A 109 13.31 6.54 7.04
CA SER A 109 13.62 7.94 6.75
C SER A 109 12.50 8.84 7.23
N THR A 110 12.82 9.98 7.83
CA THR A 110 11.83 11.01 8.19
C THR A 110 11.20 11.64 6.94
N VAL A 111 10.09 12.36 7.11
CA VAL A 111 9.45 13.08 6.00
C VAL A 111 10.44 14.02 5.29
N ASP A 112 11.22 14.78 6.05
CA ASP A 112 12.22 15.71 5.50
C ASP A 112 13.35 14.98 4.74
N GLN A 113 13.79 13.83 5.24
CA GLN A 113 14.80 13.01 4.56
C GLN A 113 14.25 12.42 3.25
N ILE A 114 12.98 12.00 3.24
CA ILE A 114 12.28 11.56 2.04
C ILE A 114 12.25 12.71 1.03
N ASP A 115 11.80 13.90 1.44
CA ASP A 115 11.74 15.08 0.57
C ASP A 115 13.10 15.45 0.00
N ALA A 116 14.14 15.48 0.84
CA ALA A 116 15.51 15.76 0.44
C ALA A 116 16.03 14.73 -0.58
N TYR A 117 15.69 13.44 -0.41
CA TYR A 117 16.05 12.41 -1.39
C TYR A 117 15.37 12.62 -2.73
N LEU A 118 14.09 12.99 -2.74
CA LEU A 118 13.38 13.28 -4.00
C LEU A 118 13.99 14.48 -4.73
N ASP A 119 14.36 15.54 -4.00
CA ASP A 119 15.04 16.70 -4.57
C ASP A 119 16.44 16.36 -5.09
N TYR A 120 17.19 15.52 -4.36
CA TYR A 120 18.47 14.98 -4.81
C TYR A 120 18.33 14.22 -6.13
N LEU A 121 17.35 13.31 -6.26
CA LEU A 121 17.13 12.55 -7.49
C LEU A 121 16.75 13.44 -8.67
N LYS A 122 15.87 14.42 -8.46
CA LYS A 122 15.47 15.40 -9.49
C LYS A 122 16.67 16.19 -10.02
N GLY A 123 17.55 16.64 -9.13
CA GLY A 123 18.75 17.38 -9.50
C GLY A 123 19.82 16.51 -10.17
N ARG A 124 20.00 15.27 -9.70
CA ARG A 124 21.08 14.38 -10.15
C ARG A 124 20.76 13.58 -11.41
N TYR A 125 19.49 13.28 -11.67
CA TYR A 125 19.00 12.47 -12.78
C TYR A 125 17.88 13.16 -13.58
N PRO A 126 18.04 14.43 -14.03
CA PRO A 126 16.96 15.20 -14.64
C PRO A 126 16.43 14.60 -15.96
N GLU A 127 17.24 13.81 -16.67
CA GLU A 127 16.86 13.12 -17.92
C GLU A 127 15.97 11.88 -17.70
N LEU A 128 15.86 11.42 -16.46
CA LEU A 128 15.11 10.21 -16.08
C LEU A 128 14.01 10.49 -15.07
N VAL A 129 14.21 11.48 -14.19
CA VAL A 129 13.34 11.77 -13.05
C VAL A 129 12.72 13.15 -13.16
N ASP A 130 11.41 13.22 -12.93
CA ASP A 130 10.73 14.45 -12.54
C ASP A 130 10.00 14.23 -11.21
N VAL A 131 9.97 15.27 -10.38
CA VAL A 131 9.25 15.24 -9.09
C VAL A 131 8.27 16.38 -9.06
N GLN A 132 7.01 16.03 -8.77
CA GLN A 132 5.89 16.95 -8.74
C GLN A 132 5.18 16.86 -7.39
N THR A 133 4.71 18.01 -6.90
CA THR A 133 3.77 18.04 -5.76
C THR A 133 2.37 17.91 -6.32
N ILE A 134 1.62 16.90 -5.88
CA ILE A 134 0.26 16.58 -6.37
C ILE A 134 -0.84 17.10 -5.43
N GLY A 135 -0.45 17.52 -4.23
CA GLY A 135 -1.35 18.07 -3.23
C GLY A 135 -0.59 18.40 -1.96
N GLN A 136 -1.32 18.83 -0.94
CA GLN A 136 -0.83 19.04 0.41
C GLN A 136 -1.69 18.24 1.37
N SER A 137 -1.10 17.76 2.46
CA SER A 137 -1.81 17.13 3.57
C SER A 137 -2.59 18.14 4.40
N VAL A 138 -3.32 17.66 5.41
CA VAL A 138 -4.06 18.49 6.36
C VAL A 138 -3.18 19.55 7.02
N GLU A 139 -1.97 19.18 7.46
CA GLU A 139 -1.01 20.06 8.13
C GLU A 139 -0.08 20.80 7.14
N GLY A 140 -0.37 20.74 5.83
CA GLY A 140 0.33 21.51 4.80
C GLY A 140 1.64 20.88 4.28
N ARG A 141 1.92 19.61 4.60
CA ARG A 141 3.10 18.91 4.03
C ARG A 141 2.84 18.52 2.58
N LYS A 142 3.90 18.55 1.77
CA LYS A 142 3.80 18.23 0.34
C LYS A 142 3.52 16.74 0.16
N ILE A 143 2.54 16.42 -0.68
CA ILE A 143 2.35 15.06 -1.21
C ILE A 143 3.00 15.02 -2.58
N ARG A 144 4.03 14.21 -2.73
CA ARG A 144 4.91 14.24 -3.90
C ARG A 144 4.88 12.92 -4.65
N VAL A 145 4.99 13.02 -5.97
CA VAL A 145 5.14 11.89 -6.87
C VAL A 145 6.44 11.99 -7.63
N VAL A 146 7.11 10.84 -7.77
CA VAL A 146 8.30 10.67 -8.62
C VAL A 146 7.85 10.03 -9.92
N LYS A 147 8.05 10.75 -11.02
CA LYS A 147 7.87 10.26 -12.38
C LYS A 147 9.22 9.75 -12.89
N ILE A 148 9.29 8.49 -13.31
CA ILE A 148 10.52 7.85 -13.78
C ILE A 148 10.30 7.36 -15.21
N GLN A 149 10.94 8.05 -16.16
CA GLN A 149 10.97 7.69 -17.57
C GLN A 149 12.13 8.40 -18.29
N PRO A 150 12.82 7.77 -19.24
CA PRO A 150 13.75 8.46 -20.12
C PRO A 150 13.02 9.53 -20.93
N ARG A 151 13.60 10.74 -20.99
CA ARG A 151 13.10 11.87 -21.81
C ARG A 151 13.18 11.67 -23.33
N ILE A 152 13.52 10.47 -23.80
CA ILE A 152 13.54 10.12 -25.22
C ILE A 152 12.09 10.03 -25.74
N ALA A 153 11.80 10.71 -26.84
CA ALA A 153 10.50 10.58 -27.50
C ALA A 153 10.32 9.14 -28.01
N VAL A 154 9.37 8.40 -27.43
CA VAL A 154 8.96 7.09 -27.94
C VAL A 154 7.68 7.28 -28.75
N LYS A 155 7.57 6.61 -29.90
CA LYS A 155 6.34 6.65 -30.71
C LYS A 155 5.23 5.89 -29.97
N GLY A 156 4.13 6.58 -29.70
CA GLY A 156 2.93 6.02 -29.09
C GLY A 156 2.89 6.12 -27.56
N PRO A 157 1.75 5.78 -26.94
CA PRO A 157 1.59 5.88 -25.51
C PRO A 157 2.39 4.84 -24.73
N ARG A 158 3.11 5.28 -23.69
CA ARG A 158 3.77 4.37 -22.75
C ARG A 158 2.79 3.86 -21.68
N PRO A 159 2.77 2.55 -21.38
CA PRO A 159 2.07 2.02 -20.22
C PRO A 159 2.55 2.66 -18.92
N LYS A 160 1.61 3.05 -18.06
CA LYS A 160 1.91 3.64 -16.75
C LYS A 160 1.69 2.67 -15.61
N ILE A 161 2.62 2.70 -14.64
CA ILE A 161 2.51 2.01 -13.36
C ILE A 161 2.38 3.07 -12.27
N LEU A 162 1.27 3.05 -11.54
CA LEU A 162 1.04 3.91 -10.38
C LEU A 162 1.33 3.12 -9.11
N VAL A 163 2.15 3.66 -8.23
CA VAL A 163 2.44 3.07 -6.92
C VAL A 163 2.24 4.13 -5.85
N ASP A 164 1.51 3.81 -4.78
CA ASP A 164 1.51 4.60 -3.55
C ASP A 164 1.96 3.77 -2.36
N ALA A 165 2.42 4.46 -1.33
CA ALA A 165 2.86 3.86 -0.08
C ALA A 165 2.59 4.81 1.09
N GLY A 166 2.55 4.23 2.29
CA GLY A 166 2.41 5.00 3.53
C GLY A 166 1.08 5.73 3.63
N ILE A 167 0.00 5.14 3.11
CA ILE A 167 -1.37 5.63 3.35
C ILE A 167 -1.75 5.43 4.84
N HIS A 168 -1.30 4.35 5.47
CA HIS A 168 -1.36 4.17 6.92
C HIS A 168 -0.02 4.52 7.55
N ALA A 169 -0.06 5.38 8.57
CA ALA A 169 1.11 6.00 9.16
C ALA A 169 2.11 5.01 9.79
N ARG A 170 1.65 4.06 10.61
CA ARG A 170 2.49 3.08 11.32
C ARG A 170 3.23 2.08 10.43
N GLU A 171 2.88 1.99 9.15
CA GLU A 171 3.37 0.97 8.20
C GLU A 171 4.71 1.38 7.56
N TRP A 172 5.72 1.70 8.38
CA TRP A 172 6.97 2.34 7.92
C TRP A 172 7.74 1.58 6.83
N ILE A 173 7.55 0.27 6.73
CA ILE A 173 8.15 -0.53 5.68
C ILE A 173 7.60 -0.20 4.29
N ALA A 174 6.36 0.28 4.17
CA ALA A 174 5.77 0.62 2.89
C ALA A 174 6.51 1.81 2.23
N PRO A 175 6.66 2.99 2.87
CA PRO A 175 7.51 4.07 2.33
C PRO A 175 8.95 3.63 2.03
N ALA A 176 9.56 2.84 2.93
CA ALA A 176 10.93 2.35 2.71
C ALA A 176 11.06 1.46 1.46
N VAL A 177 10.06 0.61 1.19
CA VAL A 177 10.00 -0.21 -0.02
C VAL A 177 9.79 0.66 -1.26
N ALA A 178 8.91 1.66 -1.21
CA ALA A 178 8.69 2.59 -2.33
C ALA A 178 9.97 3.38 -2.67
N LEU A 179 10.67 3.90 -1.66
CA LEU A 179 11.96 4.58 -1.84
C LEU A 179 13.02 3.64 -2.42
N TYR A 180 13.04 2.37 -1.99
CA TYR A 180 13.95 1.39 -2.56
C TYR A 180 13.61 1.09 -4.02
N MET A 181 12.33 1.00 -4.40
CA MET A 181 11.93 0.87 -5.81
C MET A 181 12.44 2.05 -6.64
N ILE A 182 12.30 3.28 -6.13
CA ILE A 182 12.83 4.48 -6.78
C ILE A 182 14.35 4.38 -6.94
N ASN A 183 15.09 4.05 -5.88
CA ASN A 183 16.55 3.86 -5.96
C ASN A 183 16.95 2.82 -7.02
N GLN A 184 16.25 1.69 -7.08
CA GLN A 184 16.54 0.65 -8.06
C GLN A 184 16.29 1.14 -9.50
N LEU A 185 15.17 1.82 -9.73
CA LEU A 185 14.79 2.33 -11.05
C LEU A 185 15.64 3.52 -11.52
N VAL A 186 16.23 4.29 -10.59
CA VAL A 186 16.97 5.52 -10.92
C VAL A 186 18.47 5.33 -10.78
N GLU A 187 18.96 5.05 -9.58
CA GLU A 187 20.39 4.99 -9.30
C GLU A 187 21.00 3.67 -9.81
N ASN A 188 20.24 2.58 -9.75
CA ASN A 188 20.61 1.28 -10.31
C ASN A 188 19.94 0.98 -11.65
N ASN A 189 19.53 2.01 -12.40
CA ASN A 189 18.77 1.86 -13.64
C ASN A 189 19.47 0.96 -14.69
N HIS A 190 20.80 0.86 -14.67
CA HIS A 190 21.55 -0.04 -15.57
C HIS A 190 21.14 -1.51 -15.44
N LEU A 191 20.60 -1.94 -14.29
CA LEU A 191 20.06 -3.29 -14.07
C LEU A 191 18.60 -3.43 -14.49
N TYR A 192 17.87 -2.31 -14.62
CA TYR A 192 16.41 -2.27 -14.81
C TYR A 192 16.01 -1.42 -16.03
N LYS A 193 16.93 -1.21 -16.97
CA LYS A 193 16.73 -0.32 -18.14
C LYS A 193 15.50 -0.70 -18.95
N ASN A 194 15.24 -2.00 -19.10
CA ASN A 194 14.05 -2.53 -19.79
C ASN A 194 12.73 -2.03 -19.15
N LEU A 195 12.71 -1.84 -17.83
CA LEU A 195 11.53 -1.35 -17.11
C LEU A 195 11.33 0.15 -17.28
N THR A 196 12.41 0.94 -17.33
CA THR A 196 12.30 2.39 -17.46
C THR A 196 12.14 2.83 -18.92
N GLU A 197 12.68 2.07 -19.88
CA GLU A 197 12.50 2.37 -21.31
C GLU A 197 11.09 2.08 -21.80
N ASN A 198 10.45 1.02 -21.28
CA ASN A 198 9.14 0.56 -21.78
C ASN A 198 7.96 0.99 -20.90
N LEU A 199 8.17 1.39 -19.65
CA LEU A 199 7.13 1.81 -18.72
C LEU A 199 7.40 3.21 -18.20
N GLU A 200 6.34 3.94 -17.89
CA GLU A 200 6.41 5.19 -17.14
C GLU A 200 5.94 4.90 -15.70
N TRP A 201 6.84 5.10 -14.73
CA TRP A 201 6.54 4.86 -13.33
C TRP A 201 6.13 6.15 -12.63
N HIS A 202 5.06 6.09 -11.86
CA HIS A 202 4.60 7.17 -11.00
C HIS A 202 4.53 6.63 -9.57
N ILE A 203 5.48 7.04 -8.72
CA ILE A 203 5.59 6.51 -7.35
C ILE A 203 5.37 7.64 -6.36
N ILE A 204 4.34 7.50 -5.51
CA ILE A 204 4.05 8.36 -4.36
C ILE A 204 4.60 7.65 -3.13
N PRO A 205 5.83 7.95 -2.67
CA PRO A 205 6.47 7.19 -1.61
C PRO A 205 5.83 7.40 -0.23
N LEU A 206 5.07 8.48 -0.06
CA LEU A 206 4.40 8.81 1.19
C LEU A 206 3.11 9.60 0.93
N LEU A 207 1.97 8.92 1.04
CA LEU A 207 0.65 9.54 0.83
C LEU A 207 0.11 10.25 2.08
N ASN A 208 0.42 9.76 3.28
CA ASN A 208 0.00 10.32 4.57
C ASN A 208 1.20 10.91 5.35
N PRO A 209 1.77 12.06 4.92
CA PRO A 209 2.96 12.60 5.55
C PRO A 209 2.72 13.07 6.99
N ASP A 210 1.52 13.55 7.32
CA ASP A 210 1.20 14.03 8.68
C ASP A 210 1.10 12.89 9.67
N GLY A 211 0.32 11.86 9.34
CA GLY A 211 0.21 10.68 10.17
C GLY A 211 1.58 10.00 10.32
N TYR A 212 2.36 9.90 9.25
CA TYR A 212 3.70 9.31 9.30
C TYR A 212 4.64 10.09 10.23
N ALA A 213 4.70 11.41 10.11
CA ALA A 213 5.49 12.26 11.01
C ALA A 213 5.05 12.10 12.47
N TYR A 214 3.74 12.10 12.73
CA TYR A 214 3.17 11.87 14.05
C TYR A 214 3.56 10.49 14.60
N SER A 215 3.59 9.46 13.75
CA SER A 215 4.02 8.13 14.17
C SER A 215 5.50 8.02 14.52
N MET A 216 6.34 8.92 13.98
CA MET A 216 7.77 8.96 14.27
C MET A 216 8.10 9.68 15.56
N THR A 217 7.22 10.56 16.04
CA THR A 217 7.54 11.52 17.11
C THR A 217 6.63 11.39 18.33
N GLU A 218 5.36 11.03 18.14
CA GLU A 218 4.35 11.06 19.20
C GLU A 218 3.74 9.67 19.46
N ASP A 219 3.10 9.06 18.46
CA ASP A 219 2.43 7.76 18.61
C ASP A 219 2.79 6.79 17.48
N ARG A 220 3.73 5.89 17.77
CA ARG A 220 4.20 4.88 16.82
C ARG A 220 3.09 4.04 16.21
N MET A 221 1.97 3.83 16.90
CA MET A 221 0.86 3.00 16.44
C MET A 221 -0.22 3.78 15.70
N TRP A 222 -0.02 5.08 15.47
CA TRP A 222 -0.93 5.91 14.70
C TRP A 222 -1.12 5.37 13.28
N ARG A 223 -2.38 5.28 12.84
CA ARG A 223 -2.76 4.75 11.52
C ARG A 223 -3.26 5.84 10.57
N LYS A 224 -4.17 6.67 11.07
CA LYS A 224 -4.97 7.63 10.29
C LYS A 224 -4.14 8.82 9.80
N ASN A 225 -4.75 9.75 9.06
CA ASN A 225 -4.15 11.08 8.86
C ASN A 225 -4.29 11.93 10.16
N ARG A 226 -4.13 13.25 10.06
CA ARG A 226 -4.21 14.19 11.20
C ARG A 226 -5.35 15.22 11.07
N ALA A 227 -6.40 14.91 10.31
CA ALA A 227 -7.58 15.76 10.19
C ALA A 227 -8.25 16.04 11.53
N ASN A 228 -8.73 17.27 11.73
CA ASN A 228 -9.69 17.54 12.79
C ASN A 228 -11.03 16.88 12.44
N THR A 229 -11.65 16.23 13.42
CA THR A 229 -12.94 15.56 13.24
C THR A 229 -14.02 16.26 14.08
N SER A 230 -15.25 15.75 14.06
CA SER A 230 -16.32 16.23 14.94
C SER A 230 -16.03 16.01 16.43
N ASN A 231 -15.07 15.13 16.76
CA ASN A 231 -14.57 14.95 18.12
C ASN A 231 -13.09 15.39 18.21
N PRO A 232 -12.79 16.53 18.86
CA PRO A 232 -11.42 17.04 18.99
C PRO A 232 -10.43 16.08 19.67
N GLN A 233 -10.91 15.12 20.46
CA GLN A 233 -10.07 14.11 21.11
C GLN A 233 -9.67 12.95 20.18
N CYS A 234 -10.30 12.87 19.01
CA CYS A 234 -10.16 11.77 18.07
C CYS A 234 -9.84 12.30 16.67
N PRO A 235 -8.64 12.88 16.47
CA PRO A 235 -8.23 13.35 15.16
C PRO A 235 -8.01 12.17 14.19
N GLY A 236 -8.04 12.48 12.92
CA GLY A 236 -7.67 11.61 11.82
C GLY A 236 -8.82 10.82 11.21
N VAL A 237 -8.67 10.56 9.92
CA VAL A 237 -9.51 9.71 9.07
C VAL A 237 -8.65 8.59 8.50
N ASP A 238 -9.22 7.39 8.40
CA ASP A 238 -8.58 6.28 7.67
C ASP A 238 -8.68 6.56 6.17
N LEU A 239 -7.56 6.99 5.58
CA LEU A 239 -7.49 7.31 4.16
C LEU A 239 -7.89 6.12 3.27
N ASN A 240 -7.63 4.87 3.70
CA ASN A 240 -8.02 3.67 2.95
C ASN A 240 -9.48 3.25 3.18
N ARG A 241 -10.28 4.12 3.82
CA ARG A 241 -11.75 4.05 3.92
C ARG A 241 -12.43 5.30 3.35
N ASN A 242 -11.64 6.26 2.86
CA ASN A 242 -12.12 7.57 2.41
C ASN A 242 -12.42 7.63 0.90
N PHE A 243 -12.14 6.58 0.12
CA PHE A 243 -12.41 6.55 -1.32
C PHE A 243 -13.90 6.35 -1.63
N ASP A 244 -14.37 6.86 -2.79
CA ASP A 244 -15.76 6.72 -3.25
C ASP A 244 -16.06 5.33 -3.85
N ILE A 245 -15.73 4.29 -3.09
CA ILE A 245 -16.03 2.92 -3.45
C ILE A 245 -16.57 2.19 -2.22
N PHE A 246 -17.86 1.87 -2.26
CA PHE A 246 -18.56 1.28 -1.11
C PHE A 246 -18.37 2.09 0.19
N PHE A 247 -18.33 3.42 0.05
CA PHE A 247 -18.09 4.35 1.17
C PHE A 247 -19.14 4.18 2.27
N GLY A 248 -18.69 4.13 3.53
CA GLY A 248 -19.56 3.90 4.68
C GLY A 248 -20.20 2.51 4.73
N GLY A 249 -19.71 1.56 3.92
CA GLY A 249 -20.15 0.18 3.93
C GLY A 249 -19.63 -0.63 5.14
N GLN A 250 -19.83 -1.95 5.07
CA GLN A 250 -19.31 -2.90 6.08
C GLN A 250 -17.80 -2.69 6.32
N GLY A 251 -17.31 -2.99 7.52
CA GLY A 251 -15.88 -2.90 7.88
C GLY A 251 -15.27 -1.49 7.85
N THR A 252 -16.15 -0.50 7.99
CA THR A 252 -15.83 0.91 8.13
C THR A 252 -16.61 1.48 9.32
N SER A 253 -16.17 2.63 9.86
CA SER A 253 -16.84 3.29 10.98
C SER A 253 -17.20 4.76 10.67
N GLN A 254 -18.26 5.24 11.33
CA GLN A 254 -18.67 6.66 11.36
C GLN A 254 -18.28 7.33 12.69
N ASP A 255 -17.74 6.58 13.65
CA ASP A 255 -17.20 7.13 14.89
C ASP A 255 -15.79 7.69 14.63
N PRO A 256 -15.54 9.00 14.85
CA PRO A 256 -14.22 9.59 14.70
C PRO A 256 -13.11 8.94 15.54
N CYS A 257 -13.46 8.27 16.65
CA CYS A 257 -12.50 7.60 17.51
C CYS A 257 -12.09 6.21 17.00
N ASP A 258 -12.78 5.67 16.00
CA ASP A 258 -12.44 4.39 15.40
C ASP A 258 -11.23 4.52 14.45
N GLU A 259 -10.37 3.50 14.45
CA GLU A 259 -9.20 3.39 13.57
C GLU A 259 -9.57 3.27 12.08
N THR A 260 -10.81 2.87 11.80
CA THR A 260 -11.41 2.71 10.46
C THR A 260 -12.45 3.79 10.14
N TYR A 261 -12.40 4.93 10.85
CA TYR A 261 -13.26 6.07 10.58
C TYR A 261 -13.14 6.53 9.13
N THR A 262 -14.28 6.58 8.43
CA THR A 262 -14.35 6.87 6.98
C THR A 262 -14.16 8.34 6.63
N GLY A 263 -14.35 9.26 7.58
CA GLY A 263 -14.40 10.70 7.32
C GLY A 263 -15.82 11.20 7.03
N ALA A 264 -15.98 12.51 6.81
CA ALA A 264 -17.28 13.14 6.66
C ALA A 264 -18.01 12.78 5.33
N GLY A 265 -17.28 12.20 4.38
CA GLY A 265 -17.78 11.81 3.07
C GLY A 265 -16.66 11.27 2.19
N PRO A 266 -16.98 10.71 1.01
CA PRO A 266 -15.97 10.25 0.08
C PRO A 266 -15.06 11.39 -0.35
N PHE A 267 -13.76 11.14 -0.34
CA PHE A 267 -12.71 12.11 -0.63
C PHE A 267 -12.78 13.39 0.21
N SER A 268 -13.23 13.27 1.47
CA SER A 268 -13.20 14.37 2.44
C SER A 268 -11.78 14.77 2.84
N GLU A 269 -10.80 13.86 2.70
CA GLU A 269 -9.41 14.13 3.05
C GLU A 269 -8.61 14.68 1.86
N PRO A 270 -7.74 15.70 2.09
CA PRO A 270 -6.94 16.28 1.02
C PRO A 270 -5.92 15.29 0.45
N GLU A 271 -5.40 14.35 1.24
CA GLU A 271 -4.51 13.30 0.76
C GLU A 271 -5.21 12.36 -0.22
N ALA A 272 -6.43 11.94 0.10
CA ALA A 272 -7.24 11.09 -0.76
C ALA A 272 -7.61 11.79 -2.07
N ARG A 273 -7.96 13.09 -2.02
CA ARG A 273 -8.19 13.92 -3.22
C ARG A 273 -6.94 14.04 -4.09
N ALA A 274 -5.77 14.26 -3.49
CA ALA A 274 -4.52 14.40 -4.23
C ALA A 274 -4.21 13.12 -5.05
N LEU A 275 -4.39 11.93 -4.45
CA LEU A 275 -4.21 10.67 -5.17
C LEU A 275 -5.25 10.49 -6.28
N ARG A 276 -6.54 10.75 -5.99
CA ARG A 276 -7.63 10.66 -6.98
C ARG A 276 -7.35 11.54 -8.19
N ASP A 277 -7.12 12.83 -7.95
CA ASP A 277 -6.97 13.83 -9.01
C ASP A 277 -5.72 13.53 -9.85
N TYR A 278 -4.63 13.11 -9.20
CA TYR A 278 -3.43 12.70 -9.90
C TYR A 278 -3.66 11.44 -10.74
N ALA A 279 -4.27 10.38 -10.18
CA ALA A 279 -4.53 9.16 -10.93
C ALA A 279 -5.46 9.40 -12.13
N MET A 280 -6.49 10.24 -11.96
CA MET A 280 -7.40 10.62 -13.04
C MET A 280 -6.73 11.48 -14.12
N SER A 281 -5.66 12.21 -13.78
CA SER A 281 -4.85 12.95 -14.76
C SER A 281 -4.01 12.05 -15.67
N LEU A 282 -3.79 10.78 -15.28
CA LEU A 282 -2.99 9.84 -16.03
C LEU A 282 -3.86 9.05 -17.03
N ASN A 283 -3.41 9.00 -18.28
CA ASN A 283 -3.92 8.05 -19.27
C ASN A 283 -3.14 6.72 -19.22
N HIS A 284 -3.73 5.63 -19.70
CA HIS A 284 -3.01 4.35 -19.90
C HIS A 284 -2.30 3.76 -18.65
N ILE A 285 -2.85 3.97 -17.46
CA ILE A 285 -2.47 3.17 -16.28
C ILE A 285 -2.79 1.70 -16.59
N ARG A 286 -1.80 0.82 -16.46
CA ARG A 286 -1.95 -0.64 -16.63
C ARG A 286 -1.90 -1.41 -15.32
N LEU A 287 -1.36 -0.80 -14.27
CA LEU A 287 -1.26 -1.40 -12.95
C LEU A 287 -1.24 -0.29 -11.89
N TYR A 288 -1.98 -0.50 -10.82
CA TYR A 288 -1.94 0.29 -9.60
C TYR A 288 -1.57 -0.62 -8.44
N LEU A 289 -0.54 -0.21 -7.68
CA LEU A 289 -0.06 -0.92 -6.51
C LEU A 289 -0.11 0.01 -5.31
N THR A 290 -0.82 -0.38 -4.27
CA THR A 290 -0.75 0.29 -2.96
C THR A 290 0.03 -0.61 -2.01
N LEU A 291 1.07 -0.06 -1.39
CA LEU A 291 1.98 -0.80 -0.52
C LEU A 291 1.56 -0.64 0.94
N HIS A 292 1.34 -1.79 1.59
CA HIS A 292 0.88 -1.89 2.98
C HIS A 292 1.71 -2.88 3.80
N SER A 293 1.50 -2.86 5.12
CA SER A 293 1.99 -3.89 6.04
C SER A 293 1.10 -4.05 7.29
N TYR A 294 1.08 -5.18 7.96
CA TYR A 294 1.78 -6.43 7.68
C TYR A 294 0.79 -7.53 7.25
N GLY A 295 1.29 -8.75 7.05
CA GLY A 295 0.47 -9.91 6.70
C GLY A 295 1.14 -10.79 5.66
N GLN A 296 2.00 -10.19 4.82
CA GLN A 296 2.67 -10.87 3.70
C GLN A 296 1.63 -11.45 2.74
N TYR A 297 0.80 -10.57 2.18
CA TYR A 297 -0.24 -10.91 1.22
C TYR A 297 -0.10 -10.08 -0.06
N PHE A 298 -0.51 -10.67 -1.18
CA PHE A 298 -0.88 -9.91 -2.37
C PHE A 298 -2.40 -9.92 -2.47
N LEU A 299 -3.01 -8.76 -2.27
CA LEU A 299 -4.46 -8.63 -2.33
C LEU A 299 -4.85 -7.98 -3.66
N TYR A 300 -5.96 -8.43 -4.21
CA TYR A 300 -6.60 -7.80 -5.36
C TYR A 300 -8.07 -7.51 -5.05
N PRO A 301 -8.72 -6.58 -5.77
CA PRO A 301 -10.13 -6.28 -5.57
C PRO A 301 -11.03 -7.53 -5.63
N TRP A 302 -12.25 -7.49 -5.10
CA TRP A 302 -12.81 -6.39 -4.32
C TRP A 302 -12.44 -6.50 -2.85
N GLY A 303 -12.42 -5.34 -2.19
CA GLY A 303 -12.30 -5.26 -0.73
C GLY A 303 -13.64 -5.36 0.00
N PHE A 304 -14.73 -5.23 -0.74
CA PHE A 304 -16.10 -5.22 -0.26
C PHE A 304 -16.90 -6.36 -0.89
N GLY A 305 -17.85 -6.90 -0.12
CA GLY A 305 -18.72 -7.99 -0.56
C GLY A 305 -17.98 -9.29 -0.91
N ASP A 306 -18.75 -10.28 -1.36
CA ASP A 306 -18.24 -11.63 -1.68
C ASP A 306 -18.01 -11.84 -3.19
N SER A 307 -18.28 -10.83 -4.01
CA SER A 307 -18.13 -10.93 -5.47
C SER A 307 -16.67 -10.74 -5.89
N LEU A 308 -16.21 -11.54 -6.85
CA LEU A 308 -14.91 -11.36 -7.49
C LEU A 308 -14.99 -10.33 -8.63
N PRO A 309 -13.92 -9.56 -8.90
CA PRO A 309 -13.87 -8.67 -10.06
C PRO A 309 -13.83 -9.49 -11.34
N ARG A 310 -14.25 -8.89 -12.46
CA ARG A 310 -14.40 -9.58 -13.75
C ARG A 310 -13.10 -10.28 -14.21
N ASP A 311 -11.96 -9.68 -13.90
CA ASP A 311 -10.61 -10.08 -14.27
C ASP A 311 -9.84 -10.79 -13.14
N TRP A 312 -10.54 -11.29 -12.11
CA TRP A 312 -9.92 -11.93 -10.94
C TRP A 312 -8.93 -13.04 -11.30
N LYS A 313 -9.16 -13.81 -12.37
CA LYS A 313 -8.24 -14.89 -12.79
C LYS A 313 -6.87 -14.36 -13.23
N ASP A 314 -6.84 -13.20 -13.88
CA ASP A 314 -5.59 -12.57 -14.32
C ASP A 314 -4.85 -11.99 -13.11
N LEU A 315 -5.59 -11.39 -12.17
CA LEU A 315 -5.06 -10.84 -10.91
C LEU A 315 -4.51 -11.95 -9.99
N ASP A 316 -5.23 -13.07 -9.87
CA ASP A 316 -4.83 -14.22 -9.07
C ASP A 316 -3.57 -14.87 -9.64
N LYS A 317 -3.50 -15.04 -10.96
CA LYS A 317 -2.29 -15.52 -11.65
C LYS A 317 -1.10 -14.59 -11.41
N LEU A 318 -1.31 -13.27 -11.51
CA LEU A 318 -0.28 -12.28 -11.21
C LEU A 318 0.21 -12.39 -9.76
N GLY A 319 -0.70 -12.46 -8.80
CA GLY A 319 -0.38 -12.66 -7.39
C GLY A 319 0.37 -13.96 -7.12
N GLY A 320 -0.01 -15.05 -7.78
CA GLY A 320 0.68 -16.34 -7.72
C GLY A 320 2.11 -16.31 -8.28
N LEU A 321 2.33 -15.60 -9.39
CA LEU A 321 3.68 -15.37 -9.95
C LEU A 321 4.55 -14.54 -9.00
N LEU A 322 4.00 -13.45 -8.46
CA LEU A 322 4.69 -12.62 -7.47
C LEU A 322 5.03 -13.43 -6.21
N SER A 323 4.09 -14.25 -5.73
CA SER A 323 4.31 -15.13 -4.56
C SER A 323 5.42 -16.15 -4.81
N THR A 324 5.39 -16.80 -5.98
CA THR A 324 6.41 -17.76 -6.38
C THR A 324 7.79 -17.12 -6.48
N GLN A 325 7.88 -15.94 -7.12
CA GLN A 325 9.14 -15.23 -7.23
C GLN A 325 9.64 -14.78 -5.85
N TYR A 326 8.75 -14.34 -4.97
CA TYR A 326 9.12 -13.96 -3.61
C TYR A 326 9.72 -15.13 -2.81
N LYS A 327 9.10 -16.31 -2.86
CA LYS A 327 9.56 -17.53 -2.16
C LYS A 327 10.96 -17.99 -2.59
N LYS A 328 11.41 -17.65 -3.81
CA LYS A 328 12.79 -17.97 -4.25
C LYS A 328 13.86 -17.16 -3.52
N PHE A 329 13.50 -16.01 -2.95
CA PHE A 329 14.45 -15.05 -2.37
C PHE A 329 14.23 -14.82 -0.87
N ALA A 330 13.02 -15.07 -0.38
CA ALA A 330 12.68 -15.05 1.03
C ALA A 330 12.78 -16.47 1.62
N ALA A 331 13.08 -16.58 2.92
CA ALA A 331 13.17 -17.87 3.60
C ALA A 331 11.89 -18.71 3.37
N PRO A 332 11.99 -20.05 3.23
CA PRO A 332 10.92 -20.95 2.76
C PRO A 332 9.63 -21.00 3.61
N ASN A 333 9.58 -20.29 4.74
CA ASN A 333 8.50 -20.37 5.73
C ASN A 333 7.49 -19.21 5.67
N ILE A 334 7.57 -18.32 4.68
CA ILE A 334 6.60 -17.23 4.50
C ILE A 334 5.46 -17.70 3.60
N ALA A 335 4.28 -17.91 4.21
CA ALA A 335 3.03 -18.16 3.49
C ALA A 335 2.55 -16.86 2.85
N LEU A 336 2.76 -16.72 1.55
CA LEU A 336 2.30 -15.59 0.75
C LEU A 336 1.14 -16.06 -0.13
N ALA A 337 -0.05 -15.52 0.14
CA ALA A 337 -1.27 -15.84 -0.60
C ALA A 337 -1.68 -14.67 -1.48
N ALA A 338 -2.09 -14.99 -2.71
CA ALA A 338 -2.95 -14.12 -3.50
C ALA A 338 -4.38 -14.35 -3.02
N ARG A 339 -5.08 -13.30 -2.57
CA ARG A 339 -6.47 -13.43 -2.12
C ARG A 339 -7.29 -12.25 -2.65
N GLN A 340 -8.58 -12.50 -2.85
CA GLN A 340 -9.55 -11.41 -2.84
C GLN A 340 -9.35 -10.60 -1.57
N GLY A 341 -9.33 -9.28 -1.68
CA GLY A 341 -9.09 -8.35 -0.59
C GLY A 341 -10.20 -8.29 0.46
N CYS A 342 -10.90 -9.38 0.77
CA CYS A 342 -11.88 -9.38 1.86
C CYS A 342 -11.17 -9.06 3.19
N TRP A 343 -11.63 -8.01 3.89
CA TRP A 343 -11.72 -7.83 5.36
C TRP A 343 -10.69 -8.49 6.33
N GLU A 344 -9.52 -8.93 5.89
CA GLU A 344 -8.64 -9.82 6.67
C GLU A 344 -7.82 -9.06 7.72
N LEU A 345 -8.46 -8.76 8.83
CA LEU A 345 -8.10 -9.38 10.11
C LEU A 345 -9.40 -9.68 10.86
N LEU A 346 -9.93 -10.90 10.70
CA LEU A 346 -10.55 -11.78 11.71
C LEU A 346 -11.39 -12.87 11.01
N PRO A 347 -11.06 -14.17 11.16
CA PRO A 347 -12.07 -15.22 11.18
C PRO A 347 -12.63 -15.30 12.60
N VAL A 348 -13.91 -15.02 12.80
CA VAL A 348 -14.61 -15.52 14.00
C VAL A 348 -15.43 -16.70 13.52
N GLU A 349 -15.09 -17.87 14.05
CA GLU A 349 -15.86 -19.10 13.90
C GLU A 349 -17.34 -18.82 14.10
N ALA A 350 -18.16 -19.24 13.13
CA ALA A 350 -19.57 -19.44 13.39
C ALA A 350 -19.69 -20.67 14.30
N THR A 351 -19.65 -20.47 15.61
CA THR A 351 -20.19 -21.44 16.56
C THR A 351 -21.70 -21.35 16.47
N THR A 352 -22.30 -22.20 15.64
CA THR A 352 -23.71 -22.56 15.79
C THR A 352 -23.79 -23.83 16.63
N GLY A 353 -24.43 -23.72 17.78
CA GLY A 353 -24.97 -24.86 18.52
C GLY A 353 -26.23 -25.42 17.87
#